data_AF-A0A1V5CWP6-F1
#
_entry.id   AF-A0A1V5CWP6-F1
#
_cell.length_a   1.000
_cell.length_b   1.000
_cell.length_c   1.000
_cell.angle_alpha   90.00
_cell.angle_beta   90.00
_cell.angle_gamma   90.00
#
_symmetry.space_group_name_H-M   'P 1'
#
loop_
_entity.id
_entity.type
_entity.pdbx_description
1 polymer ?
#
loop_
_entity_poly.entity_id
_entity_poly.type
_entity_poly.pdbx_seq_one_letter_code
_entity_poly.pdbx_strand_id
1 'polypeptide(L)'
;MGLRYEEVTENVLDMLREVKSHHFPELRNAKIKVLFDLKKRKSGGRIVLGRIMKTNDLIRHLTKDDIEVMEGYDYIITLDKTCWDHIPDEDRARLLRHELRHTFFDIDAENDPYKLLSHSVSDFYEEIEMNQSDPRWRERASTLTEDIYEQEKEARLEKRKKKGNRQAI
;
A
#
# COMPACT_ATOMS: atom_id res chain seq x y z
N MET A 1 13.48 10.75 15.78
CA MET A 1 13.21 10.19 14.44
C MET A 1 12.04 9.23 14.60
N GLY A 2 10.87 9.55 14.04
CA GLY A 2 9.75 8.61 14.06
C GLY A 2 10.02 7.42 13.14
N LEU A 3 9.52 6.24 13.51
CA LEU A 3 9.48 5.06 12.66
C LEU A 3 8.80 5.42 11.32
N ARG A 4 9.28 4.84 10.22
CA ARG A 4 8.69 5.08 8.89
C ARG A 4 7.37 4.34 8.72
N TYR A 5 7.25 3.19 9.37
CA TYR A 5 6.12 2.30 9.24
C TYR A 5 5.41 2.15 10.57
N GLU A 6 4.10 1.93 10.51
CA GLU A 6 3.29 1.51 11.65
C GLU A 6 2.35 0.37 11.25
N GLU A 7 1.85 -0.34 12.25
CA GLU A 7 0.86 -1.40 12.07
C GLU A 7 -0.47 -0.82 11.56
N VAL A 8 -1.13 -1.59 10.69
CA VAL A 8 -2.49 -1.24 10.25
C VAL A 8 -3.52 -1.58 11.31
N THR A 9 -4.72 -1.02 11.19
CA THR A 9 -5.85 -1.40 12.04
C THR A 9 -6.49 -2.71 11.57
N GLU A 10 -7.22 -3.39 12.46
CA GLU A 10 -7.97 -4.62 12.11
C GLU A 10 -8.93 -4.41 10.94
N ASN A 11 -9.55 -3.23 10.81
CA ASN A 11 -10.42 -2.90 9.68
C ASN A 11 -9.68 -3.04 8.33
N VAL A 12 -8.41 -2.62 8.24
CA VAL A 12 -7.60 -2.81 7.03
C VAL A 12 -7.40 -4.29 6.73
N LEU A 13 -7.19 -5.11 7.76
CA LEU A 13 -7.00 -6.55 7.60
C LEU A 13 -8.30 -7.23 7.18
N ASP A 14 -9.44 -6.82 7.71
CA ASP A 14 -10.76 -7.31 7.31
C ASP A 14 -11.07 -6.98 5.85
N MET A 15 -10.83 -5.73 5.45
CA MET A 15 -10.99 -5.31 4.06
C MET A 15 -10.05 -6.08 3.12
N LEU A 16 -8.80 -6.31 3.53
CA LEU A 16 -7.88 -7.15 2.76
C LEU A 16 -8.41 -8.58 2.61
N ARG A 17 -8.91 -9.20 3.69
CA ARG A 17 -9.48 -10.55 3.66
C ARG A 17 -10.68 -10.61 2.70
N GLU A 18 -11.55 -9.60 2.76
CA GLU A 18 -12.70 -9.49 1.87
C GLU A 18 -12.26 -9.39 0.40
N VAL A 19 -11.42 -8.41 0.06
CA VAL A 19 -10.90 -8.23 -1.31
C VAL A 19 -10.19 -9.49 -1.82
N LYS A 20 -9.35 -10.10 -0.98
CA LYS A 20 -8.62 -11.32 -1.33
C LYS A 20 -9.57 -12.48 -1.62
N SER A 21 -10.57 -12.70 -0.76
CA SER A 21 -11.51 -13.82 -0.91
C SER A 21 -12.40 -13.70 -2.15
N HIS A 22 -12.78 -12.48 -2.55
CA HIS A 22 -13.65 -12.25 -3.69
C HIS A 22 -12.91 -12.25 -5.03
N HIS A 23 -11.68 -11.73 -5.07
CA HIS A 23 -10.98 -11.47 -6.33
C HIS A 23 -9.73 -12.32 -6.56
N PHE A 24 -9.14 -12.89 -5.51
CA PHE A 24 -7.86 -13.61 -5.59
C PHE A 24 -7.89 -14.92 -4.76
N PRO A 25 -8.83 -15.84 -5.06
CA PRO A 25 -8.95 -17.11 -4.34
C PRO A 25 -7.66 -17.95 -4.35
N GLU A 26 -6.83 -17.83 -5.39
CA GLU A 26 -5.51 -18.45 -5.51
C GLU A 26 -4.52 -17.99 -4.43
N LEU A 27 -4.71 -16.79 -3.87
CA LEU A 27 -3.90 -16.24 -2.78
C LEU A 27 -4.44 -16.62 -1.38
N ARG A 28 -5.40 -17.55 -1.28
CA ARG A 28 -6.00 -17.97 -0.01
C ARG A 28 -4.94 -18.30 1.04
N ASN A 29 -3.90 -19.03 0.63
CA ASN A 29 -2.82 -19.49 1.50
C ASN A 29 -1.67 -18.48 1.65
N ALA A 30 -1.63 -17.44 0.82
CA ALA A 30 -0.59 -16.42 0.88
C ALA A 30 -0.68 -15.63 2.20
N LYS A 31 0.45 -15.56 2.92
CA LYS A 31 0.66 -14.75 4.11
C LYS A 31 1.09 -13.35 3.68
N ILE A 32 0.21 -12.37 3.92
CA ILE A 32 0.43 -10.98 3.50
C ILE A 32 0.46 -10.09 4.74
N LYS A 33 1.58 -9.41 4.97
CA LYS A 33 1.67 -8.36 5.99
C LYS A 33 1.26 -7.03 5.35
N VAL A 34 0.47 -6.24 6.05
CA VAL A 34 0.13 -4.87 5.62
C VAL A 34 0.65 -3.88 6.66
N LEU A 35 1.25 -2.79 6.19
CA LEU A 35 1.78 -1.71 7.03
C LEU A 35 1.38 -0.35 6.45
N PHE A 36 1.25 0.64 7.32
CA PHE A 36 1.17 2.03 6.89
C PHE A 36 2.58 2.62 6.68
N ASP A 37 2.85 3.26 5.55
CA ASP A 37 4.01 4.13 5.32
C ASP A 37 3.61 5.56 5.73
N LEU A 38 4.31 6.08 6.74
CA LEU A 38 4.07 7.40 7.33
C LEU A 38 4.79 8.52 6.58
N LYS A 39 5.48 8.20 5.48
CA LYS A 39 6.28 9.16 4.72
C LYS A 39 5.91 9.12 3.25
N LYS A 40 5.58 10.29 2.71
CA LYS A 40 5.41 10.55 1.27
C LYS A 40 6.53 9.88 0.48
N ARG A 41 6.13 9.02 -0.46
CA ARG A 41 7.02 8.37 -1.42
C ARG A 41 6.64 8.81 -2.83
N LYS A 42 7.66 9.00 -3.68
CA LYS A 42 7.47 9.23 -5.11
C LYS A 42 8.22 8.19 -5.93
N SER A 43 7.67 7.84 -7.09
CA SER A 43 8.31 7.03 -8.12
C SER A 43 7.91 7.60 -9.48
N GLY A 44 8.88 7.83 -10.36
CA GLY A 44 8.61 8.44 -11.68
C GLY A 44 7.88 9.79 -11.60
N GLY A 45 8.14 10.59 -10.55
CA GLY A 45 7.49 11.89 -10.32
C GLY A 45 6.12 11.84 -9.64
N ARG A 46 5.44 10.68 -9.66
CA ARG A 46 4.12 10.47 -9.05
C ARG A 46 4.23 9.97 -7.61
N ILE A 47 3.25 10.30 -6.78
CA ILE A 47 3.14 9.74 -5.43
C ILE A 47 2.82 8.24 -5.49
N VAL A 48 3.36 7.49 -4.53
CA VAL A 48 3.08 6.06 -4.36
C VAL A 48 2.03 5.92 -3.25
N LEU A 49 0.82 5.47 -3.60
CA LEU A 49 -0.31 5.30 -2.67
C LEU A 49 -0.30 3.95 -1.97
N GLY A 50 0.21 2.93 -2.66
CA GLY A 50 0.37 1.57 -2.20
C GLY A 50 1.57 0.95 -2.89
N ARG A 51 2.10 -0.10 -2.27
CA ARG A 51 3.11 -0.96 -2.89
C ARG A 51 3.03 -2.34 -2.28
N ILE A 52 2.95 -3.36 -3.12
CA ILE A 52 3.26 -4.72 -2.75
C ILE A 52 4.71 -5.09 -3.08
N MET A 53 5.31 -5.95 -2.27
CA MET A 53 6.58 -6.59 -2.56
C MET A 53 6.55 -8.05 -2.14
N LYS A 54 7.17 -8.91 -2.95
CA LYS A 54 7.48 -10.28 -2.55
C LYS A 54 8.66 -10.26 -1.59
N THR A 55 8.55 -11.01 -0.51
CA THR A 55 9.65 -11.17 0.46
C THR A 55 10.74 -12.08 -0.10
N ASN A 56 12.00 -11.75 0.20
CA ASN A 56 13.12 -12.68 0.00
C ASN A 56 13.33 -13.55 1.26
N ASP A 57 14.19 -14.56 1.15
CA ASP A 57 14.48 -15.50 2.23
C ASP A 57 14.87 -14.82 3.55
N LEU A 58 15.62 -13.72 3.47
CA LEU A 58 16.01 -12.95 4.64
C LEU A 58 14.79 -12.32 5.33
N ILE A 59 13.92 -11.63 4.60
CA ILE A 59 12.72 -11.01 5.16
C ILE A 59 11.76 -12.07 5.69
N ARG A 60 11.59 -13.19 4.96
CA ARG A 60 10.81 -14.32 5.45
C ARG A 60 11.35 -14.80 6.78
N HIS A 61 12.65 -15.09 6.86
CA HIS A 61 13.30 -15.53 8.09
C HIS A 61 13.12 -14.54 9.25
N LEU A 62 13.28 -13.25 9.00
CA LEU A 62 13.11 -12.20 10.02
C LEU A 62 11.67 -12.00 10.48
N THR A 63 10.69 -12.44 9.69
CA THR A 63 9.25 -12.30 9.99
C THR A 63 8.61 -13.61 10.41
N LYS A 64 9.39 -14.69 10.53
CA LYS A 64 8.93 -15.93 11.14
C LYS A 64 8.56 -15.68 12.59
N ASP A 65 7.42 -16.22 12.98
CA ASP A 65 6.96 -16.26 14.36
C ASP A 65 6.38 -17.64 14.64
N ASP A 66 6.59 -18.14 15.86
CA ASP A 66 6.22 -19.49 16.29
C ASP A 66 4.70 -19.67 16.42
N ILE A 67 3.94 -18.57 16.38
CA ILE A 67 2.49 -18.56 16.66
C ILE A 67 1.67 -18.34 15.38
N GLU A 68 1.89 -17.24 14.65
CA GLU A 68 0.99 -16.83 13.56
C GLU A 68 1.54 -17.11 12.15
N VAL A 69 2.86 -17.02 11.98
CA VAL A 69 3.51 -17.04 10.66
C VAL A 69 4.80 -17.87 10.70
N MET A 70 4.65 -19.19 10.90
CA MET A 70 5.77 -20.14 11.04
C MET A 70 6.81 -20.05 9.89
N GLU A 71 6.36 -19.67 8.69
CA GLU A 71 7.22 -19.61 7.49
C GLU A 71 7.60 -18.19 7.05
N GLY A 72 7.18 -17.17 7.80
CA GLY A 72 7.29 -15.77 7.42
C GLY A 72 6.23 -15.35 6.41
N TYR A 73 6.14 -14.05 6.14
CA TYR A 73 5.20 -13.52 5.15
C TYR A 73 5.70 -13.78 3.73
N ASP A 74 4.81 -14.07 2.79
CA ASP A 74 5.12 -14.20 1.35
C ASP A 74 5.18 -12.82 0.66
N TYR A 75 4.30 -11.91 1.10
CA TYR A 75 4.20 -10.56 0.59
C TYR A 75 4.10 -9.54 1.72
N ILE A 76 4.59 -8.34 1.44
CA ILE A 76 4.37 -7.15 2.27
C ILE A 76 3.71 -6.09 1.41
N ILE A 77 2.58 -5.57 1.87
CA ILE A 77 1.91 -4.40 1.32
C ILE A 77 2.20 -3.20 2.23
N THR A 78 2.64 -2.09 1.65
CA THR A 78 2.73 -0.80 2.33
C THR A 78 1.72 0.16 1.74
N LEU A 79 0.92 0.80 2.57
CA LEU A 79 -0.10 1.79 2.18
C LEU A 79 0.31 3.17 2.66
N ASP A 80 0.24 4.20 1.83
CA ASP A 80 0.44 5.57 2.30
C ASP A 80 -0.69 5.92 3.28
N LYS A 81 -0.31 6.23 4.53
CA LYS A 81 -1.31 6.45 5.58
C LYS A 81 -2.18 7.68 5.30
N THR A 82 -1.56 8.76 4.83
CA THR A 82 -2.26 10.00 4.51
C THR A 82 -3.31 9.76 3.44
N CYS A 83 -2.97 9.00 2.39
CA CYS A 83 -3.94 8.55 1.40
C CYS A 83 -5.06 7.76 2.06
N TRP A 84 -4.72 6.67 2.76
CA TRP A 84 -5.69 5.75 3.35
C TRP A 84 -6.72 6.46 4.23
N ASP A 85 -6.26 7.36 5.10
CA ASP A 85 -7.13 8.05 6.06
C ASP A 85 -8.13 9.02 5.40
N HIS A 86 -7.88 9.46 4.16
CA HIS A 86 -8.66 10.52 3.49
C HIS A 86 -9.45 10.05 2.25
N ILE A 87 -9.20 8.85 1.74
CA ILE A 87 -9.99 8.26 0.64
C ILE A 87 -11.19 7.47 1.18
N PRO A 88 -12.30 7.38 0.44
CA PRO A 88 -13.46 6.58 0.83
C PRO A 88 -13.15 5.07 0.78
N ASP A 89 -13.95 4.27 1.49
CA ASP A 89 -13.76 2.81 1.58
C ASP A 89 -13.77 2.11 0.22
N GLU A 90 -14.56 2.60 -0.74
CA GLU A 90 -14.56 2.08 -2.11
C GLU A 90 -13.17 2.22 -2.75
N ASP A 91 -12.50 3.36 -2.60
CA ASP A 91 -11.16 3.58 -3.13
C ASP A 91 -10.09 2.81 -2.34
N ARG A 92 -10.30 2.58 -1.04
CA ARG A 92 -9.44 1.71 -0.23
C ARG A 92 -9.47 0.28 -0.75
N ALA A 93 -10.66 -0.24 -1.06
CA ALA A 93 -10.83 -1.55 -1.67
C ALA A 93 -10.19 -1.61 -3.08
N ARG A 94 -10.35 -0.55 -3.89
CA ARG A 94 -9.68 -0.44 -5.20
C ARG A 94 -8.16 -0.44 -5.07
N LEU A 95 -7.61 0.26 -4.08
CA LEU A 95 -6.19 0.29 -3.79
C LEU A 95 -5.65 -1.08 -3.40
N LEU A 96 -6.31 -1.77 -2.45
CA LEU A 96 -5.90 -3.12 -2.07
C LEU A 96 -5.99 -4.10 -3.23
N ARG A 97 -7.07 -4.03 -4.02
CA ARG A 97 -7.25 -4.84 -5.23
C ARG A 97 -6.13 -4.56 -6.23
N HIS A 98 -5.78 -3.29 -6.45
CA HIS A 98 -4.67 -2.91 -7.32
C HIS A 98 -3.35 -3.55 -6.89
N GLU A 99 -3.01 -3.47 -5.60
CA GLU A 99 -1.77 -4.06 -5.08
C GLU A 99 -1.75 -5.59 -5.24
N LEU A 100 -2.87 -6.27 -4.97
CA LEU A 100 -2.95 -7.72 -5.10
C LEU A 100 -2.88 -8.21 -6.55
N ARG A 101 -3.30 -7.43 -7.54
CA ARG A 101 -3.15 -7.78 -8.96
C ARG A 101 -1.71 -7.90 -9.41
N HIS A 102 -0.77 -7.30 -8.69
CA HIS A 102 0.66 -7.49 -8.95
C HIS A 102 1.21 -8.79 -8.37
N THR A 103 0.35 -9.67 -7.87
CA THR A 103 0.74 -11.02 -7.44
C THR A 103 0.31 -12.05 -8.48
N PHE A 104 1.04 -13.15 -8.53
CA PHE A 104 0.74 -14.28 -9.40
C PHE A 104 1.04 -15.58 -8.66
N PHE A 105 0.15 -16.55 -8.81
CA PHE A 105 0.33 -17.90 -8.28
C PHE A 105 0.66 -18.85 -9.42
N ASP A 106 1.89 -19.36 -9.44
CA ASP A 106 2.35 -20.34 -10.40
C ASP A 106 2.20 -21.75 -9.84
N ILE A 107 1.15 -22.44 -10.30
CA ILE A 107 0.84 -23.83 -9.93
C ILE A 107 1.97 -24.80 -10.32
N ASP A 108 2.74 -24.50 -11.35
CA ASP A 108 3.78 -25.39 -11.88
C ASP A 108 5.15 -25.13 -11.24
N ALA A 109 5.25 -24.19 -10.30
CA ALA A 109 6.50 -23.89 -9.62
C ALA A 109 6.87 -24.98 -8.59
N GLU A 110 8.09 -25.53 -8.72
CA GLU A 110 8.56 -26.62 -7.84
C GLU A 110 8.83 -26.19 -6.39
N ASN A 111 9.16 -24.91 -6.16
CA ASN A 111 9.60 -24.43 -4.83
C ASN A 111 8.74 -23.27 -4.30
N ASP A 112 8.66 -22.17 -5.06
CA ASP A 112 7.97 -20.96 -4.64
C ASP A 112 6.93 -20.54 -5.69
N PRO A 113 5.64 -20.85 -5.47
CA PRO A 113 4.58 -20.53 -6.41
C PRO A 113 4.20 -19.05 -6.40
N TYR A 114 4.65 -18.27 -5.41
CA TYR A 114 4.28 -16.87 -5.28
C TYR A 114 5.23 -15.98 -6.10
N LYS A 115 4.69 -15.23 -7.05
CA LYS A 115 5.45 -14.33 -7.92
C LYS A 115 4.90 -12.89 -7.85
N LEU A 116 5.71 -11.95 -8.29
CA LEU A 116 5.33 -10.54 -8.42
C LEU A 116 5.32 -10.18 -9.91
N LEU A 117 4.20 -9.69 -10.40
CA LEU A 117 4.06 -9.16 -11.74
C LEU A 117 4.52 -7.70 -11.76
N SER A 118 5.19 -7.32 -12.84
CA SER A 118 5.48 -5.91 -13.12
C SER A 118 4.30 -5.31 -13.87
N HIS A 119 4.01 -4.04 -13.60
CA HIS A 119 3.06 -3.25 -14.37
C HIS A 119 3.22 -3.47 -15.89
N SER A 120 2.19 -3.99 -16.52
CA SER A 120 2.08 -4.13 -17.97
C SER A 120 1.01 -3.19 -18.53
N VAL A 121 1.00 -3.01 -19.86
CA VAL A 121 -0.08 -2.27 -20.56
C VAL A 121 -1.42 -2.99 -20.41
N SER A 122 -1.42 -4.32 -20.38
CA SER A 122 -2.61 -5.13 -20.13
C SER A 122 -3.19 -4.87 -18.73
N ASP A 123 -2.32 -4.71 -17.73
CA ASP A 123 -2.74 -4.45 -16.35
C ASP A 123 -3.55 -3.15 -16.26
N PHE A 124 -3.16 -2.14 -17.04
CA PHE A 124 -3.84 -0.85 -17.11
C PHE A 124 -5.23 -0.96 -17.74
N TYR A 125 -5.39 -1.71 -18.84
CA TYR A 125 -6.69 -1.90 -19.46
C TYR A 125 -7.67 -2.64 -18.56
N GLU A 126 -7.21 -3.73 -17.95
CA GLU A 126 -7.98 -4.48 -16.96
C GLU A 126 -8.34 -3.60 -15.75
N GLU A 127 -7.45 -2.70 -15.31
CA GLU A 127 -7.76 -1.77 -14.22
C GLU A 127 -8.91 -0.83 -14.57
N ILE A 128 -8.92 -0.29 -15.79
CA ILE A 128 -10.00 0.57 -16.27
C ILE A 128 -11.30 -0.22 -16.36
N GLU A 129 -11.26 -1.43 -16.91
CA GLU A 129 -12.43 -2.28 -17.08
C GLU A 129 -13.05 -2.68 -15.73
N MET A 130 -12.24 -3.00 -14.73
CA MET A 130 -12.70 -3.35 -13.39
C MET A 130 -13.21 -2.15 -12.57
N ASN A 131 -12.91 -0.92 -12.99
CA ASN A 131 -13.28 0.32 -12.32
C ASN A 131 -14.12 1.23 -13.23
N GLN A 132 -15.01 0.67 -14.07
CA GLN A 132 -15.85 1.46 -14.97
C GLN A 132 -16.67 2.55 -14.26
N SER A 133 -17.03 2.34 -12.99
CA SER A 133 -17.74 3.34 -12.17
C SER A 133 -16.89 4.58 -11.86
N ASP A 134 -15.56 4.44 -11.79
CA ASP A 134 -14.61 5.55 -11.68
C ASP A 134 -13.21 5.13 -12.18
N PRO A 135 -12.95 5.22 -13.49
CA PRO A 135 -11.66 4.85 -14.07
C PRO A 135 -10.49 5.73 -13.64
N ARG A 136 -10.78 6.91 -13.04
CA ARG A 136 -9.78 7.89 -12.62
C ARG A 136 -9.59 7.95 -11.10
N TRP A 137 -10.10 6.95 -10.37
CA TRP A 137 -10.00 6.87 -8.91
C TRP A 137 -8.56 7.09 -8.41
N ARG A 138 -7.58 6.48 -9.11
CA ARG A 138 -6.16 6.57 -8.75
C ARG A 138 -5.59 7.98 -8.93
N GLU A 139 -5.98 8.68 -9.98
CA GLU A 139 -5.57 10.06 -10.22
C GLU A 139 -6.15 10.96 -9.12
N ARG A 140 -7.45 10.80 -8.82
CA ARG A 140 -8.14 11.55 -7.76
C ARG A 140 -7.49 11.32 -6.38
N ALA A 141 -7.25 10.06 -6.01
CA ALA A 141 -6.59 9.71 -4.76
C ALA A 141 -5.16 10.25 -4.69
N SER A 142 -4.42 10.19 -5.81
CA SER A 142 -3.07 10.74 -5.94
C SER A 142 -3.07 12.26 -5.71
N THR A 143 -3.92 13.01 -6.41
CA THR A 143 -4.01 14.47 -6.29
C THR A 143 -4.38 14.87 -4.87
N LEU A 144 -5.43 14.28 -4.29
CA LEU A 144 -5.85 14.55 -2.91
C LEU A 144 -4.69 14.36 -1.92
N THR A 145 -3.98 13.24 -2.04
CA THR A 145 -2.86 12.92 -1.15
C THR A 145 -1.71 13.90 -1.34
N GLU A 146 -1.38 14.28 -2.58
CA GLU A 146 -0.34 15.28 -2.85
C GLU A 146 -0.67 16.64 -2.25
N ASP A 147 -1.91 17.09 -2.39
CA ASP A 147 -2.40 18.36 -1.85
C ASP A 147 -2.32 18.39 -0.32
N ILE A 148 -2.73 17.31 0.36
CA ILE A 148 -2.62 17.21 1.83
C ILE A 148 -1.16 17.33 2.27
N TYR A 149 -0.26 16.62 1.60
CA TYR A 149 1.17 16.72 1.91
C TYR A 149 1.75 18.12 1.68
N GLU A 150 1.27 18.83 0.67
CA GLU A 150 1.68 20.20 0.39
C GLU A 150 1.18 21.16 1.48
N GLN A 151 -0.10 21.07 1.83
CA GLN A 151 -0.72 21.85 2.92
C GLN A 151 0.00 21.61 4.26
N GLU A 152 0.30 20.36 4.61
CA GLU A 152 1.06 20.04 5.82
C GLU A 152 2.45 20.66 5.82
N LYS A 153 3.13 20.63 4.67
CA LYS A 153 4.47 21.20 4.51
C LYS A 153 4.42 22.71 4.71
N GLU A 154 3.47 23.39 4.07
CA GLU A 154 3.26 24.84 4.24
C GLU A 154 2.96 25.19 5.69
N ALA A 155 2.03 24.49 6.34
CA ALA A 155 1.68 24.71 7.75
C ALA A 155 2.88 24.50 8.69
N ARG A 156 3.74 23.52 8.41
CA ARG A 156 4.98 23.30 9.17
C ARG A 156 5.97 24.46 8.97
N LEU A 157 6.11 24.97 7.76
CA LEU A 157 6.98 26.12 7.45
C LEU A 157 6.47 27.40 8.15
N GLU A 158 5.17 27.66 8.12
CA GLU A 158 4.58 28.79 8.83
C GLU A 158 4.79 28.71 10.34
N LYS A 159 4.57 27.54 10.95
CA LYS A 159 4.82 27.31 12.38
C LYS A 159 6.29 27.57 12.74
N ARG A 160 7.23 27.19 11.88
CA ARG A 160 8.67 27.46 12.06
C ARG A 160 8.98 28.95 11.97
N LYS A 161 8.45 29.66 10.96
CA LYS A 161 8.60 31.13 10.83
C LYS A 161 8.07 31.87 12.06
N LYS A 162 6.88 31.50 12.54
CA LYS A 162 6.27 32.09 13.76
C LYS A 162 7.09 31.85 15.03
N LYS A 163 7.73 30.68 15.17
CA LYS A 163 8.63 30.38 16.31
C LYS A 163 9.94 31.16 16.22
N GLY A 164 10.55 31.28 15.05
CA GLY A 164 11.78 32.04 14.83
C GLY A 164 11.62 33.52 15.18
N ASN A 165 10.52 34.14 14.74
CA ASN A 165 10.24 35.55 15.07
C ASN A 165 9.96 35.79 16.56
N ARG A 166 9.46 34.80 17.30
CA ARG A 166 9.22 34.89 18.75
C ARG A 166 10.48 34.75 19.61
N GLN A 167 11.58 34.22 19.06
CA GLN A 167 12.86 34.10 19.76
C GLN A 167 13.82 35.26 19.43
N ALA A 168 13.49 36.09 18.44
CA ALA A 168 14.27 37.25 18.01
C ALA A 168 13.79 38.58 18.61
N ILE A 169 12.78 38.54 19.50
CA ILE A 169 12.23 39.65 20.29
C ILE A 169 12.44 39.29 21.76
#